data_AF-A0A7S3XBX0-F1
#
_entry.id   AF-A0A7S3XBX0-F1
#
_cell.length_a   1.000
_cell.length_b   1.000
_cell.length_c   1.000
_cell.angle_alpha   90.00
_cell.angle_beta   90.00
_cell.angle_gamma   90.00
#
_symmetry.space_group_name_H-M   'P 1'
#
loop_
_entity.id
_entity.type
_entity.pdbx_description
1 polymer ?
#
loop_
_entity_poly.entity_id
_entity_poly.type
_entity_poly.pdbx_seq_one_letter_code
_entity_poly.pdbx_strand_id
1 'polypeptide(L)'
;HVYKALTVIEYLATRGSEAFAGAARGLVPKISVLTDTTGDGIGFQYVDPKTHKDEGINVRHKASQLHALLSDSDALLNERSKEHRTYGGMSSDESRATAAQQPPPADQYTAAAQARYNGLAAPQQQLGL
;
A
#
# COMPACT_ATOMS: atom_id res chain seq x y z
N HIS A 1 -23.59 9.86 -12.47
CA HIS A 1 -22.77 10.87 -11.74
C HIS A 1 -22.26 10.36 -10.38
N VAL A 2 -23.07 9.61 -9.62
CA VAL A 2 -22.71 9.09 -8.29
C VAL A 2 -21.39 8.32 -8.29
N TYR A 3 -21.21 7.35 -9.19
CA TYR A 3 -19.97 6.57 -9.29
C TYR A 3 -18.70 7.45 -9.38
N LYS A 4 -18.74 8.46 -10.27
CA LYS A 4 -17.60 9.38 -10.47
C LYS A 4 -17.33 10.22 -9.22
N ALA A 5 -18.37 10.64 -8.51
CA ALA A 5 -18.21 11.37 -7.25
C ALA A 5 -17.56 10.49 -6.17
N LEU A 6 -17.96 9.21 -6.06
CA LEU A 6 -17.32 8.25 -5.16
C LEU A 6 -15.84 8.05 -5.50
N THR A 7 -15.49 7.95 -6.80
CA THR A 7 -14.09 7.89 -7.24
C THR A 7 -13.29 9.12 -6.82
N VAL A 8 -13.86 10.32 -6.91
CA VAL A 8 -13.18 11.55 -6.47
C VAL A 8 -12.98 11.56 -4.96
N ILE A 9 -13.99 11.13 -4.18
CA ILE A 9 -13.87 11.04 -2.72
C ILE A 9 -12.77 10.07 -2.32
N GLU A 10 -12.72 8.89 -2.92
CA GLU A 10 -11.66 7.90 -2.70
C GLU A 10 -10.27 8.48 -2.97
N TYR A 11 -10.10 9.11 -4.14
CA TYR A 11 -8.82 9.72 -4.52
C TYR A 11 -8.38 10.80 -3.53
N LEU A 12 -9.30 11.65 -3.08
CA LEU A 12 -9.00 12.69 -2.10
C LEU A 12 -8.71 12.12 -0.71
N ALA A 13 -9.37 11.02 -0.33
CA ALA A 13 -9.11 10.35 0.94
C ALA A 13 -7.71 9.70 0.96
N THR A 14 -7.24 9.15 -0.16
CA THR A 14 -5.95 8.45 -0.23
C THR A 14 -4.77 9.34 -0.64
N ARG A 15 -4.97 10.37 -1.49
CA ARG A 15 -3.90 11.25 -2.01
C ARG A 15 -4.09 12.74 -1.74
N GLY A 16 -5.28 13.13 -1.28
CA GLY A 16 -5.59 14.53 -1.00
C GLY A 16 -4.95 15.04 0.29
N SER A 17 -5.42 16.18 0.78
CA SER A 17 -4.90 16.77 2.02
C SER A 17 -5.21 15.92 3.25
N GLU A 18 -4.31 15.95 4.24
CA GLU A 18 -4.53 15.29 5.54
C GLU A 18 -5.80 15.80 6.24
N ALA A 19 -6.12 17.08 6.05
CA ALA A 19 -7.36 17.67 6.56
C ALA A 19 -8.61 17.01 5.95
N PHE A 20 -8.59 16.69 4.65
CA PHE A 20 -9.70 15.96 4.02
C PHE A 20 -9.77 14.51 4.51
N ALA A 21 -8.63 13.82 4.65
CA ALA A 21 -8.59 12.46 5.18
C ALA A 21 -9.20 12.39 6.59
N GLY A 22 -8.89 13.36 7.46
CA GLY A 22 -9.50 13.48 8.79
C GLY A 22 -11.01 13.74 8.74
N ALA A 23 -11.47 14.57 7.80
CA ALA A 23 -12.88 14.90 7.62
C ALA A 23 -13.69 13.78 6.94
N ALA A 24 -13.04 12.88 6.18
CA ALA A 24 -13.69 11.87 5.37
C ALA A 24 -14.53 10.88 6.19
N ARG A 25 -14.23 10.67 7.48
CA ARG A 25 -15.09 9.87 8.38
C ARG A 25 -16.52 10.41 8.49
N GLY A 26 -16.69 11.74 8.40
CA GLY A 26 -18.02 12.36 8.40
C GLY A 26 -18.86 12.00 7.18
N LEU A 27 -18.27 11.39 6.14
CA LEU A 27 -18.95 10.93 4.95
C LEU A 27 -19.46 9.49 5.08
N VAL A 28 -19.01 8.71 6.07
CA VAL A 28 -19.40 7.29 6.23
C VAL A 28 -20.93 7.09 6.27
N PRO A 29 -21.71 7.85 7.07
CA PRO A 29 -23.17 7.70 7.08
C PRO A 29 -23.86 8.10 5.75
N LYS A 30 -23.20 8.96 4.96
CA LYS A 30 -23.71 9.39 3.65
C LYS A 30 -23.41 8.36 2.56
N ILE A 31 -22.33 7.59 2.72
CA ILE A 31 -21.93 6.53 1.80
C ILE A 31 -22.67 5.23 2.13
N SER A 32 -22.96 4.95 3.41
CA SER A 32 -23.64 3.72 3.85
C SER A 32 -25.02 3.55 3.23
N VAL A 33 -25.76 4.63 2.99
CA VAL A 33 -27.09 4.56 2.31
C VAL A 33 -27.01 4.15 0.83
N LEU A 34 -25.80 4.08 0.26
CA LEU A 34 -25.60 3.60 -1.10
C LEU A 34 -25.23 2.12 -1.15
N THR A 35 -24.90 1.50 -0.01
CA THR A 35 -24.51 0.09 0.08
C THR A 35 -25.73 -0.80 0.34
N ASP A 36 -25.62 -2.09 0.02
CA ASP A 36 -26.68 -3.08 0.30
C ASP A 36 -26.73 -3.51 1.78
N THR A 37 -25.86 -2.96 2.63
CA THR A 37 -25.64 -3.42 4.01
C THR A 37 -26.42 -2.66 5.06
N THR A 38 -27.15 -1.59 4.69
CA THR A 38 -28.04 -0.90 5.62
C THR A 38 -29.20 -1.80 6.06
N GLY A 39 -29.72 -1.56 7.26
CA GLY A 39 -30.74 -2.41 7.88
C GLY A 39 -32.08 -2.46 7.14
N ASP A 40 -32.30 -1.55 6.19
CA ASP A 40 -33.43 -1.55 5.26
C ASP A 40 -33.18 -2.41 4.00
N GLY A 41 -31.94 -2.84 3.74
CA GLY A 41 -31.55 -3.65 2.59
C GLY A 41 -31.69 -2.95 1.24
N ILE A 42 -31.91 -1.63 1.23
CA ILE A 42 -32.15 -0.83 0.03
C ILE A 42 -30.87 -0.04 -0.28
N GLY A 43 -30.00 -0.62 -1.10
CA GLY A 43 -28.84 0.09 -1.65
C GLY A 43 -29.20 0.95 -2.86
N PHE A 44 -28.17 1.52 -3.51
CA PHE A 44 -28.39 2.30 -4.74
C PHE A 44 -28.93 1.42 -5.88
N GLN A 45 -30.16 1.67 -6.34
CA GLN A 45 -30.75 1.03 -7.52
C GLN A 45 -30.74 1.94 -8.75
N TYR A 46 -30.23 1.42 -9.86
CA TYR A 46 -30.40 2.02 -11.17
C TYR A 46 -30.33 0.95 -12.25
N VAL A 47 -31.44 0.76 -12.98
CA VAL A 47 -31.52 -0.14 -14.13
C VAL A 47 -31.51 0.71 -15.40
N ASP A 48 -30.60 0.43 -16.33
CA ASP A 48 -30.53 1.14 -17.60
C ASP A 48 -31.82 0.89 -18.41
N PRO A 49 -32.58 1.93 -18.78
CA PRO A 49 -33.82 1.78 -19.55
C PRO A 49 -33.66 1.14 -20.93
N LYS A 50 -32.45 1.19 -21.51
CA LYS A 50 -32.18 0.67 -22.86
C LYS A 50 -31.67 -0.76 -22.83
N THR A 51 -30.75 -1.06 -21.91
CA THR A 51 -30.09 -2.38 -21.85
C THR A 51 -30.70 -3.30 -20.79
N HIS A 52 -31.58 -2.78 -19.93
CA HIS A 52 -32.18 -3.46 -18.78
C HIS A 52 -31.15 -4.07 -17.81
N LYS A 53 -29.93 -3.56 -17.81
CA LYS A 53 -28.86 -3.97 -16.89
C LYS A 53 -28.90 -3.16 -15.60
N ASP A 54 -28.59 -3.80 -14.48
CA ASP A 54 -28.37 -3.12 -13.20
C ASP A 54 -27.02 -2.38 -13.25
N GLU A 55 -27.07 -1.09 -13.57
CA GLU A 55 -25.93 -0.18 -13.51
C GLU A 55 -25.71 0.35 -12.08
N GLY A 56 -26.66 0.12 -11.16
CA GLY A 56 -26.54 0.42 -9.75
C GLY A 56 -25.50 -0.45 -9.05
N ILE A 57 -25.29 -1.69 -9.50
CA ILE A 57 -24.32 -2.62 -8.89
C ILE A 57 -22.90 -2.05 -8.82
N ASN A 58 -22.50 -1.29 -9.85
CA ASN A 58 -21.20 -0.62 -9.89
C ASN A 58 -21.06 0.43 -8.79
N VAL A 59 -22.13 1.17 -8.53
CA VAL A 59 -22.19 2.18 -7.46
C VAL A 59 -22.17 1.50 -6.10
N ARG A 60 -22.95 0.43 -5.90
CA ARG A 60 -23.00 -0.30 -4.63
C ARG A 60 -21.66 -0.93 -4.27
N HIS A 61 -20.99 -1.57 -5.24
CA HIS A 61 -19.63 -2.10 -5.05
C HIS A 61 -18.63 -1.00 -4.68
N LYS A 62 -18.64 0.13 -5.40
CA LYS A 62 -17.73 1.25 -5.12
C LYS A 62 -18.00 1.88 -3.75
N ALA A 63 -19.27 2.04 -3.39
CA ALA A 63 -19.68 2.56 -2.08
C ALA A 63 -19.26 1.62 -0.95
N SER A 64 -19.41 0.29 -1.11
CA SER A 64 -18.99 -0.69 -0.10
C SER A 64 -17.48 -0.68 0.13
N GLN A 65 -16.68 -0.60 -0.94
CA GLN A 65 -15.22 -0.46 -0.83
C GLN A 65 -14.82 0.82 -0.09
N LEU A 66 -15.41 1.95 -0.50
CA LEU A 66 -15.12 3.24 0.13
C LEU A 66 -15.61 3.31 1.58
N HIS A 67 -16.76 2.70 1.89
CA HIS A 67 -17.27 2.59 3.25
C HIS A 67 -16.30 1.81 4.14
N ALA A 68 -15.80 0.66 3.67
CA ALA A 68 -14.82 -0.14 4.39
C ALA A 68 -13.52 0.66 4.65
N LEU A 69 -13.02 1.36 3.63
CA LEU A 69 -11.83 2.19 3.73
C LEU A 69 -11.98 3.34 4.75
N LEU A 70 -13.10 4.07 4.71
CA LEU A 70 -13.30 5.25 5.56
C LEU A 70 -13.73 4.90 6.99
N SER A 71 -14.25 3.69 7.21
CA SER A 71 -14.64 3.20 8.54
C SER A 71 -13.44 2.78 9.38
N ASP A 72 -12.36 2.32 8.75
CA ASP A 72 -11.12 1.90 9.41
C ASP A 72 -10.02 2.94 9.23
N SER A 73 -9.68 3.58 10.36
CA SER A 73 -8.65 4.61 10.47
C SER A 73 -7.27 4.11 10.05
N ASP A 74 -6.90 2.91 10.47
CA ASP A 74 -5.57 2.36 10.28
C ASP A 74 -5.43 1.83 8.85
N ALA A 75 -6.51 1.27 8.29
CA ALA A 75 -6.58 0.92 6.88
C ALA A 75 -6.34 2.15 5.98
N LEU A 76 -7.02 3.27 6.26
CA LEU A 76 -6.85 4.51 5.49
C LEU A 76 -5.42 5.05 5.58
N LEU A 77 -4.83 5.08 6.78
CA LEU A 77 -3.43 5.52 6.97
C LEU A 77 -2.44 4.64 6.21
N ASN A 78 -2.67 3.32 6.21
CA ASN A 78 -1.84 2.37 5.47
C ASN A 78 -1.95 2.57 3.95
N GLU A 79 -3.14 2.83 3.43
CA GLU A 79 -3.36 3.08 2.01
C GLU A 79 -2.68 4.38 1.56
N ARG A 80 -2.85 5.48 2.32
CA ARG A 80 -2.12 6.75 2.09
C ARG A 80 -0.60 6.54 2.08
N SER A 81 -0.09 5.78 3.05
CA SER A 81 1.34 5.48 3.18
C SER A 81 1.88 4.69 1.99
N LYS A 82 1.07 3.83 1.35
CA LYS A 82 1.47 3.09 0.13
C LYS A 82 1.50 4.01 -1.08
N GLU A 83 0.48 4.84 -1.26
CA GLU A 83 0.38 5.73 -2.42
C GLU A 83 1.45 6.83 -2.42
N HIS A 84 1.84 7.32 -1.25
CA HIS A 84 2.96 8.26 -1.12
C HIS A 84 4.32 7.63 -1.46
N ARG A 85 4.52 6.32 -1.20
CA ARG A 85 5.78 5.62 -1.55
C ARG A 85 5.94 5.42 -3.05
N THR A 86 4.85 5.14 -3.77
CA THR A 86 4.89 4.91 -5.22
C THR A 86 5.31 6.16 -6.01
N TYR A 87 5.04 7.37 -5.51
CA TYR A 87 5.46 8.63 -6.13
C TYR A 87 6.77 9.20 -5.58
N GLY A 88 7.20 8.81 -4.38
CA GLY A 88 8.34 9.41 -3.67
C GLY A 88 9.70 8.76 -3.90
N GLY A 89 9.80 7.53 -4.39
CA GLY A 89 11.12 6.90 -4.48
C GLY A 89 11.15 5.49 -5.03
N MET A 90 11.30 5.37 -6.34
CA MET A 90 12.20 4.36 -6.88
C MET A 90 13.62 4.95 -6.87
N SER A 91 14.17 5.26 -5.69
CA SER A 91 15.61 5.50 -5.57
C SER A 91 16.28 4.14 -5.50
N SER A 92 17.05 3.82 -6.53
CA SER A 92 17.81 2.58 -6.69
C SER A 92 18.90 2.34 -5.62
N ASP A 93 19.06 3.23 -4.64
CA ASP A 93 20.10 3.12 -3.61
C ASP A 93 19.78 2.11 -2.50
N GLU A 94 18.50 1.90 -2.13
CA GLU A 94 18.16 1.00 -1.01
C GLU A 94 18.44 -0.48 -1.33
N SER A 95 18.33 -0.86 -2.61
CA SER A 95 18.65 -2.21 -3.10
C SER A 95 20.14 -2.54 -3.11
N ARG A 96 21.02 -1.52 -3.01
CA ARG A 96 22.49 -1.73 -2.98
C ARG A 96 23.03 -1.85 -1.56
N ALA A 97 22.37 -1.24 -0.57
CA ALA A 97 22.81 -1.26 0.82
C ALA A 97 22.65 -2.64 1.48
N THR A 98 21.63 -3.41 1.12
CA THR A 98 21.38 -4.75 1.69
C THR A 98 22.21 -5.85 1.02
N ALA A 99 22.65 -5.66 -0.22
CA ALA A 99 23.50 -6.63 -0.94
C ALA A 99 25.00 -6.51 -0.59
N ALA A 100 25.43 -5.41 0.05
CA ALA A 100 26.84 -5.12 0.30
C ALA A 100 27.40 -5.63 1.65
N GLN A 101 26.56 -6.19 2.53
CA GLN A 101 26.97 -6.44 3.93
C GLN A 101 26.95 -7.89 4.43
N GLN A 102 26.64 -8.88 3.59
CA GLN A 102 26.75 -10.29 4.02
C GLN A 102 27.71 -11.07 3.12
N PRO A 103 28.94 -11.37 3.58
CA PRO A 103 29.71 -12.43 2.96
C PRO A 103 28.89 -13.73 3.06
N PRO A 104 28.90 -14.58 2.01
CA PRO A 104 28.15 -15.82 2.01
C PRO A 104 28.56 -16.70 3.20
N PRO A 105 27.62 -17.50 3.76
CA PRO A 105 27.88 -18.36 4.90
C PRO A 105 29.07 -19.30 4.62
N ALA A 106 29.91 -19.49 5.65
CA ALA A 106 31.22 -20.15 5.56
C ALA A 106 31.19 -21.57 4.95
N ASP A 107 30.03 -22.23 5.02
CA ASP A 107 29.84 -23.60 4.52
C ASP A 107 29.76 -23.70 2.99
N GLN A 108 29.69 -22.57 2.28
CA GLN A 108 29.51 -22.52 0.82
C GLN A 108 30.80 -22.19 0.04
N TYR A 109 31.94 -21.98 0.71
CA TYR A 109 33.19 -21.73 0.00
C TYR A 109 33.76 -23.03 -0.55
N THR A 110 34.04 -23.05 -1.85
CA THR A 110 34.86 -24.11 -2.44
C THR A 110 36.27 -24.08 -1.83
N ALA A 111 36.95 -25.24 -1.81
CA ALA A 111 38.29 -25.36 -1.18
C ALA A 111 39.32 -24.33 -1.71
N ALA A 112 39.21 -23.92 -2.98
CA ALA A 112 40.05 -22.89 -3.57
C ALA A 112 39.76 -21.46 -3.05
N ALA A 113 38.51 -21.17 -2.67
CA ALA A 113 38.12 -19.89 -2.09
C ALA A 113 38.53 -19.77 -0.61
N GLN A 114 38.44 -20.86 0.16
CA GLN A 114 38.93 -20.91 1.55
C GLN A 114 40.45 -20.68 1.63
N ALA A 115 41.24 -21.25 0.71
CA ALA A 115 42.69 -21.05 0.69
C ALA A 115 43.09 -19.58 0.48
N ARG A 116 42.30 -18.82 -0.29
CA ARG A 116 42.52 -17.38 -0.52
C ARG A 116 42.15 -16.53 0.70
N TYR A 117 41.10 -16.91 1.42
CA TYR A 117 40.73 -16.26 2.68
C TYR A 117 41.78 -16.49 3.78
N ASN A 118 42.26 -17.73 3.89
CA ASN A 118 43.25 -18.13 4.90
C ASN A 118 44.67 -17.61 4.61
N GLY A 119 44.93 -17.08 3.41
CA GLY A 119 46.24 -16.60 2.97
C GLY A 119 46.52 -15.11 3.19
N LEU A 120 45.57 -14.34 3.76
CA LEU A 120 45.70 -12.89 3.97
C LEU A 120 45.92 -12.47 5.44
N ALA A 121 46.22 -13.40 6.34
CA ALA A 121 46.68 -13.07 7.68
C ALA A 121 48.14 -12.58 7.63
N ALA A 122 48.32 -11.27 7.42
CA ALA A 122 49.62 -10.61 7.48
C ALA A 122 50.29 -10.84 8.86
N PRO A 123 51.62 -11.05 8.92
CA PRO A 123 52.34 -11.20 10.18
C PRO A 123 52.37 -9.86 10.91
N GLN A 124 51.95 -9.84 12.18
CA GLN A 124 52.16 -8.68 13.04
C GLN A 124 53.66 -8.50 13.26
N GLN A 125 54.21 -7.35 12.83
CA GLN A 125 55.57 -6.94 13.12
C GLN A 125 55.69 -6.68 14.63
N GLN A 126 56.57 -7.43 15.29
CA GLN A 126 56.90 -7.26 16.69
C GLN A 126 57.86 -6.07 16.83
N LEU A 127 57.41 -5.01 17.51
CA LEU A 127 58.21 -3.83 17.85
C LEU A 127 58.65 -3.90 19.31
N GLY A 128 59.96 -3.76 19.56
CA GLY A 128 60.54 -3.24 20.80
C GLY A 128 61.15 -4.25 21.76
N LEU A 129 62.48 -4.18 21.89
CA LEU A 129 63.22 -4.43 23.14
C LEU A 129 63.08 -3.21 24.05
#